data_AF-A0A1I0GHF3-F1
#
_entry.id   AF-A0A1I0GHF3-F1
#
_cell.length_a   1.000
_cell.length_b   1.000
_cell.length_c   1.000
_cell.angle_alpha   90.00
_cell.angle_beta   90.00
_cell.angle_gamma   90.00
#
_symmetry.space_group_name_H-M   'P 1'
#
loop_
_entity.id
_entity.type
_entity.pdbx_description
1 polymer ?
#
loop_
_entity_poly.entity_id
_entity_poly.type
_entity_poly.pdbx_seq_one_letter_code
_entity_poly.pdbx_strand_id
1 'polypeptide(L)'
;MRLSTFDFVLRRLLPAAAMVFVLTLFAPSQAKAQTWLVSTESFVKLGVVDKFGQLGAFTAKFVVISQRNGKEYTLVKEIEKGQNGIDVVYPSLATEADYFKASSGEAGTAAPGSYTWECQVNGKKVVGGRFSFSEVANDVNLISKQ
;
A
#
# COMPACT_ATOMS: atom_id res chain seq x y z
N MET A 1 -4.76 65.02 -38.68
CA MET A 1 -4.53 63.63 -39.15
C MET A 1 -4.27 62.74 -37.92
N ARG A 2 -5.32 62.24 -37.26
CA ARG A 2 -5.24 61.35 -36.08
C ARG A 2 -6.49 60.48 -36.01
N LEU A 3 -6.62 59.52 -36.92
CA LEU A 3 -7.71 58.51 -36.88
C LEU A 3 -7.23 57.09 -37.22
N SER A 4 -5.97 56.86 -37.62
CA SER A 4 -5.54 55.54 -38.13
C SER A 4 -4.98 54.57 -37.07
N THR A 5 -4.66 55.03 -35.86
CA THR A 5 -4.01 54.17 -34.84
C THR A 5 -5.01 53.32 -34.06
N PHE A 6 -6.24 53.80 -33.88
CA PHE A 6 -7.30 53.09 -33.14
C PHE A 6 -7.79 51.85 -33.91
N ASP A 7 -7.97 51.97 -35.22
CA ASP A 7 -8.41 50.87 -36.07
C ASP A 7 -7.41 49.70 -36.08
N PHE A 8 -6.11 49.98 -36.05
CA PHE A 8 -5.08 48.95 -36.09
C PHE A 8 -5.03 48.11 -34.80
N VAL A 9 -5.20 48.76 -33.64
CA VAL A 9 -5.22 48.07 -32.34
C VAL A 9 -6.50 47.26 -32.17
N LEU A 10 -7.64 47.83 -32.54
CA LEU A 10 -8.94 47.16 -32.45
C LEU A 10 -9.00 45.90 -33.32
N ARG A 11 -8.46 45.96 -34.55
CA ARG A 11 -8.42 44.82 -35.49
C ARG A 11 -7.52 43.67 -35.03
N ARG A 12 -6.52 43.93 -34.18
CA ARG A 12 -5.64 42.92 -33.58
C ARG A 12 -6.19 42.32 -32.28
N LEU A 13 -6.95 43.08 -31.51
CA LEU A 13 -7.55 42.60 -30.26
C LEU A 13 -8.77 41.70 -30.49
N LEU A 14 -9.54 41.95 -31.55
CA LEU A 14 -10.69 41.14 -31.96
C LEU A 14 -10.39 39.63 -32.12
N PRO A 15 -9.37 39.21 -32.89
CA PRO A 15 -9.07 37.77 -33.05
C PRO A 15 -8.56 37.14 -31.74
N ALA A 16 -7.81 37.89 -30.92
CA ALA A 16 -7.33 37.40 -29.64
C ALA A 16 -8.49 37.20 -28.64
N ALA A 17 -9.41 38.17 -28.57
CA ALA A 17 -10.61 38.06 -27.75
C ALA A 17 -11.52 36.92 -28.23
N ALA A 18 -11.68 36.76 -29.55
CA ALA A 18 -12.43 35.64 -30.14
C ALA A 18 -11.79 34.28 -29.79
N MET A 19 -10.47 34.18 -29.85
CA MET A 19 -9.74 32.95 -29.48
C MET A 19 -9.91 32.62 -27.99
N VAL A 20 -9.79 33.60 -27.10
CA VAL A 20 -10.02 33.39 -25.66
C VAL A 20 -11.47 32.99 -25.39
N PHE A 21 -12.43 33.58 -26.11
CA PHE A 21 -13.84 33.23 -26.00
C PHE A 21 -14.11 31.78 -26.46
N VAL A 22 -13.50 31.36 -27.57
CA VAL A 22 -13.58 29.97 -28.04
C VAL A 22 -12.95 29.01 -27.03
N LEU A 23 -11.76 29.33 -26.49
CA LEU A 23 -11.09 28.49 -25.50
C LEU A 23 -11.90 28.34 -24.21
N THR A 24 -12.63 29.38 -23.79
CA THR A 24 -13.49 29.31 -22.60
C THR A 24 -14.79 28.55 -22.85
N LEU A 25 -15.36 28.62 -24.05
CA LEU A 25 -16.52 27.82 -24.43
C LEU A 25 -16.23 26.32 -24.52
N PHE A 26 -15.01 25.96 -24.96
CA PHE A 26 -14.58 24.56 -25.06
C PHE A 26 -13.73 24.08 -23.87
N ALA A 27 -13.62 24.89 -22.81
CA ALA A 27 -12.93 24.45 -21.60
C ALA A 27 -13.73 23.33 -20.93
N PRO A 28 -13.14 22.16 -20.66
CA PRO A 28 -13.82 21.09 -19.95
C PRO A 28 -14.17 21.58 -18.54
N SER A 29 -15.47 21.69 -18.24
CA SER A 29 -15.97 22.32 -17.02
C SER A 29 -15.75 21.46 -15.77
N GLN A 30 -15.57 20.14 -15.92
CA GLN A 30 -15.36 19.21 -14.82
C GLN A 30 -14.49 18.02 -15.23
N ALA A 31 -13.27 17.95 -14.71
CA ALA A 31 -12.55 16.68 -14.64
C ALA A 31 -13.19 15.83 -13.54
N LYS A 32 -14.07 14.90 -13.92
CA LYS A 32 -14.61 13.89 -13.00
C LYS A 32 -13.56 12.80 -12.83
N ALA A 33 -12.70 12.92 -11.84
CA ALA A 33 -11.87 11.80 -11.42
C ALA A 33 -12.80 10.72 -10.85
N GLN A 34 -12.91 9.59 -11.54
CA GLN A 34 -13.61 8.42 -11.00
C GLN A 34 -12.73 7.81 -9.91
N THR A 35 -12.98 8.19 -8.66
CA THR A 35 -12.30 7.60 -7.50
C THR A 35 -12.98 6.27 -7.19
N TRP A 36 -12.38 5.17 -7.63
CA TRP A 36 -12.73 3.87 -7.09
C TRP A 36 -12.32 3.82 -5.61
N LEU A 37 -13.13 3.20 -4.76
CA LEU A 37 -12.68 2.80 -3.43
C LEU A 37 -11.60 1.73 -3.63
N VAL A 38 -10.35 2.08 -3.34
CA VAL A 38 -9.22 1.14 -3.42
C VAL A 38 -8.81 0.78 -2.00
N SER A 39 -8.75 -0.52 -1.70
CA SER A 39 -8.18 -1.01 -0.45
C SER A 39 -6.69 -0.70 -0.46
N THR A 40 -6.25 0.26 0.35
CA THR A 40 -4.87 0.74 0.38
C THR A 40 -3.96 -0.09 1.29
N GLU A 41 -4.53 -0.95 2.13
CA GLU A 41 -3.75 -1.72 3.09
C GLU A 41 -3.16 -2.97 2.43
N SER A 42 -1.83 -3.03 2.42
CA SER A 42 -1.07 -4.17 1.92
C SER A 42 -0.74 -5.10 3.08
N PHE A 43 -1.05 -6.38 2.95
CA PHE A 43 -0.80 -7.37 3.99
C PHE A 43 -0.38 -8.72 3.39
N VAL A 44 0.28 -9.54 4.21
CA VAL A 44 0.71 -10.89 3.88
C VAL A 44 0.27 -11.83 4.99
N LYS A 45 -0.30 -12.98 4.61
CA LYS A 45 -0.63 -14.07 5.54
C LYS A 45 0.58 -15.01 5.66
N LEU A 46 0.98 -15.28 6.90
CA LEU A 46 2.07 -16.16 7.26
C LEU A 46 1.49 -17.29 8.11
N GLY A 47 1.81 -18.54 7.79
CA GLY A 47 1.14 -19.68 8.42
C GLY A 47 2.12 -20.75 8.87
N VAL A 48 1.75 -21.45 9.94
CA VAL A 48 2.40 -22.69 10.37
C VAL A 48 1.34 -23.74 10.64
N VAL A 49 1.60 -24.97 10.18
CA VAL A 49 0.72 -26.12 10.38
C VAL A 49 1.55 -27.29 10.88
N ASP A 50 1.11 -27.91 11.97
CA ASP A 50 1.52 -29.23 12.37
C ASP A 50 0.89 -30.26 11.43
N LYS A 51 1.67 -30.64 10.42
CA LYS A 51 1.24 -31.59 9.38
C LYS A 51 0.81 -32.95 9.94
N PHE A 52 1.32 -33.36 11.11
CA PHE A 52 1.07 -34.69 11.67
C PHE A 52 0.14 -34.66 12.89
N GLY A 53 -0.19 -33.49 13.42
CA GLY A 53 -1.03 -33.34 14.62
C GLY A 53 -0.41 -33.96 15.87
N GLN A 54 0.91 -34.09 15.92
CA GLN A 54 1.65 -34.78 16.98
C GLN A 54 2.21 -33.84 18.03
N LEU A 55 2.30 -32.54 17.74
CA LEU A 55 2.88 -31.55 18.65
C LEU A 55 1.97 -31.21 19.83
N GLY A 56 0.66 -31.45 19.72
CA GLY A 56 -0.31 -31.09 20.75
C GLY A 56 -0.45 -29.57 20.85
N ALA A 57 -0.36 -29.01 22.07
CA ALA A 57 -0.29 -27.57 22.25
C ALA A 57 1.15 -27.09 22.05
N PHE A 58 1.36 -26.04 21.27
CA PHE A 58 2.70 -25.52 20.99
C PHE A 58 2.69 -24.00 20.82
N THR A 59 3.85 -23.38 21.03
CA THR A 59 4.05 -21.95 20.82
C THR A 59 4.80 -21.71 19.51
N ALA A 60 4.21 -20.91 18.63
CA ALA A 60 4.81 -20.48 17.37
C ALA A 60 5.31 -19.04 17.48
N LYS A 61 6.59 -18.83 17.20
CA LYS A 61 7.21 -17.50 17.10
C LYS A 61 7.43 -17.17 15.63
N PHE A 62 6.69 -16.20 15.12
CA PHE A 62 6.88 -15.63 13.79
C PHE A 62 7.87 -14.47 13.87
N VAL A 63 8.87 -14.48 12.99
CA VAL A 63 9.87 -13.42 12.86
C VAL A 63 9.86 -12.95 11.42
N VAL A 64 9.60 -11.67 11.21
CA VAL A 64 9.66 -10.98 9.91
C VAL A 64 10.84 -10.04 9.92
N ILE A 65 11.72 -10.15 8.94
CA ILE A 65 12.97 -9.39 8.83
C ILE A 65 12.91 -8.56 7.55
N SER A 66 12.95 -7.23 7.71
CA SER A 66 13.10 -6.31 6.59
C SER A 66 14.52 -6.39 6.04
N GLN A 67 14.66 -6.72 4.74
CA GLN A 67 15.96 -6.78 4.09
C GLN A 67 16.53 -5.39 3.80
N ARG A 68 15.71 -4.34 3.89
CA ARG A 68 16.13 -2.95 3.66
C ARG A 68 16.96 -2.39 4.82
N ASN A 69 16.53 -2.65 6.06
CA ASN A 69 17.13 -2.06 7.26
C ASN A 69 17.52 -3.09 8.33
N GLY A 70 17.31 -4.38 8.07
CA GLY A 70 17.61 -5.46 9.02
C GLY A 70 16.69 -5.48 10.25
N LYS A 71 15.64 -4.65 10.31
CA LYS A 71 14.71 -4.66 11.45
C LYS A 71 13.94 -5.96 11.50
N GLU A 72 13.86 -6.54 12.69
CA GLU A 72 13.09 -7.74 12.99
C GLU A 72 11.80 -7.38 13.72
N TYR A 73 10.69 -7.96 13.28
CA TYR A 73 9.39 -7.85 13.92
C TYR A 73 8.93 -9.24 14.32
N THR A 74 8.57 -9.39 15.60
CA THR A 74 8.21 -10.68 16.17
C THR A 74 6.75 -10.70 16.60
N LEU A 75 6.07 -11.82 16.35
CA LEU A 75 4.76 -12.16 16.88
C LEU A 75 4.82 -13.57 17.46
N VAL A 76 4.33 -13.76 18.68
CA VAL A 76 4.24 -15.07 19.32
C VAL A 76 2.78 -15.45 19.46
N LYS A 77 2.44 -16.68 19.08
CA LYS A 77 1.10 -17.24 19.21
C LYS A 77 1.16 -18.58 19.91
N GLU A 78 0.22 -18.79 20.82
CA GLU A 78 -0.02 -20.08 21.44
C GLU A 78 -1.09 -20.82 20.64
N ILE A 79 -0.79 -22.07 20.25
CA ILE A 79 -1.70 -22.94 19.54
C ILE A 79 -2.19 -23.99 20.54
N GLU A 80 -3.50 -24.01 20.76
CA GLU A 80 -4.12 -24.95 21.69
C GLU A 80 -4.18 -26.37 21.11
N LYS A 81 -4.24 -27.36 22.01
CA LYS A 81 -4.39 -28.76 21.61
C LYS A 81 -5.69 -28.96 20.83
N GLY A 82 -5.57 -29.45 19.60
CA GLY A 82 -6.70 -29.65 18.68
C GLY A 82 -6.77 -28.62 17.56
N GLN A 83 -5.97 -27.54 17.64
CA GLN A 83 -5.69 -26.68 16.49
C GLN A 83 -4.44 -27.18 15.78
N ASN A 84 -4.56 -27.47 14.48
CA ASN A 84 -3.46 -28.01 13.70
C ASN A 84 -2.48 -26.93 13.22
N GLY A 85 -2.77 -25.65 13.41
CA GLY A 85 -1.96 -24.57 12.88
C GLY A 85 -2.63 -23.22 13.04
N ILE A 86 -1.89 -22.18 12.67
CA ILE A 86 -2.37 -20.80 12.74
C ILE A 86 -1.81 -19.99 11.58
N ASP A 87 -2.66 -19.11 11.04
CA ASP A 87 -2.26 -18.04 10.12
C ASP A 87 -2.25 -16.70 10.88
N VAL A 88 -1.22 -15.90 10.62
CA VAL A 88 -1.05 -14.54 11.16
C VAL A 88 -0.88 -13.56 10.01
N VAL A 89 -1.22 -12.29 10.24
CA VAL A 89 -1.17 -11.24 9.23
C VAL A 89 -0.04 -10.27 9.54
N TYR A 90 0.80 -9.98 8.55
CA TYR A 90 1.82 -8.95 8.62
C TYR A 90 1.58 -7.85 7.56
N PRO A 91 1.62 -6.55 7.92
CA PRO A 91 1.61 -6.04 9.29
C PRO A 91 0.26 -6.32 9.97
N SER A 92 0.25 -6.38 11.30
CA SER A 92 -0.97 -6.38 12.10
C SER A 92 -1.14 -5.04 12.82
N LEU A 93 -2.38 -4.66 13.09
CA LEU A 93 -2.69 -3.38 13.72
C LEU A 93 -2.18 -3.35 15.16
N ALA A 94 -1.55 -2.24 15.57
CA ALA A 94 -1.06 -2.08 16.94
C ALA A 94 -2.17 -2.06 18.01
N THR A 95 -3.43 -1.92 17.59
CA THR A 95 -4.62 -2.02 18.45
C THR A 95 -5.04 -3.46 18.73
N GLU A 96 -4.51 -4.43 17.98
CA GLU A 96 -4.76 -5.85 18.24
C GLU A 96 -3.97 -6.30 19.48
N ALA A 97 -4.53 -7.26 20.23
CA ALA A 97 -3.90 -7.79 21.43
C ALA A 97 -2.52 -8.40 21.13
N ASP A 98 -2.39 -9.07 19.99
CA ASP A 98 -1.13 -9.64 19.53
C ASP A 98 -0.78 -9.07 18.15
N TYR A 99 0.29 -8.27 18.10
CA TYR A 99 0.78 -7.69 16.86
C TYR A 99 2.29 -7.89 16.68
N PHE A 100 2.73 -7.76 15.43
CA PHE A 100 4.15 -7.82 15.10
C PHE A 100 4.88 -6.59 15.65
N LYS A 101 5.82 -6.81 16.56
CA LYS A 101 6.58 -5.75 17.22
C LYS A 101 8.09 -5.93 17.10
N ALA A 102 8.79 -4.83 16.90
CA ALA A 102 10.24 -4.78 16.98
C ALA A 102 10.72 -4.83 18.44
N SER A 103 12.01 -5.03 18.63
CA SER A 103 12.64 -4.96 19.97
C SER A 103 12.48 -3.58 20.63
N SER A 104 12.31 -2.53 19.84
CA SER A 104 12.00 -1.17 20.29
C SER A 104 10.53 -0.95 20.70
N GLY A 105 9.65 -1.91 20.45
CA GLY A 105 8.19 -1.77 20.63
C GLY A 105 7.46 -1.15 19.43
N GLU A 106 8.17 -0.80 18.35
CA GLU A 106 7.57 -0.31 17.11
C GLU A 106 6.75 -1.42 16.42
N ALA A 107 5.53 -1.10 16.01
CA ALA A 107 4.69 -2.03 15.25
C ALA A 107 5.24 -2.21 13.82
N GLY A 108 5.10 -3.43 13.29
CA GLY A 108 5.41 -3.72 11.90
C GLY A 108 4.54 -2.86 10.97
N THR A 109 5.14 -2.40 9.87
CA THR A 109 4.44 -1.63 8.83
C THR A 109 4.67 -2.27 7.46
N ALA A 110 3.74 -2.06 6.53
CA ALA A 110 3.85 -2.50 5.14
C ALA A 110 4.74 -1.55 4.31
N ALA A 111 5.91 -1.20 4.83
CA ALA A 111 6.84 -0.34 4.13
C ALA A 111 7.34 -1.04 2.84
N PRO A 112 7.50 -0.33 1.71
CA PRO A 112 8.00 -0.94 0.49
C PRO A 112 9.37 -1.61 0.66
N GLY A 113 9.57 -2.71 -0.05
CA GLY A 113 10.83 -3.47 -0.03
C GLY A 113 10.64 -4.97 0.16
N SER A 114 11.77 -5.68 0.25
CA SER A 114 11.83 -7.12 0.39
C SER A 114 11.93 -7.55 1.85
N TYR A 115 11.25 -8.64 2.19
CA TYR A 115 11.18 -9.21 3.52
C TYR A 115 11.45 -10.70 3.48
N THR A 116 12.08 -11.21 4.54
CA THR A 116 12.13 -12.65 4.82
C THR A 116 11.36 -12.91 6.09
N TRP A 117 10.78 -14.10 6.20
CA TRP A 117 10.12 -14.49 7.43
C TRP A 117 10.42 -15.94 7.77
N GLU A 118 10.28 -16.25 9.05
CA GLU A 118 10.32 -17.61 9.55
C GLU A 118 9.40 -17.78 10.75
N CYS A 119 8.92 -19.01 10.93
CA CYS A 119 8.26 -19.44 12.13
C CYS A 119 9.17 -20.44 12.86
N GLN A 120 9.35 -20.20 14.15
CA GLN A 120 10.10 -21.05 15.06
C GLN A 120 9.14 -21.72 16.04
N VAL A 121 9.28 -23.03 16.23
CA VAL A 121 8.61 -23.78 17.30
C VAL A 121 9.70 -24.42 18.15
N ASN A 122 9.64 -24.25 19.47
CA ASN A 122 10.68 -24.67 20.40
C ASN A 122 12.10 -24.16 20.03
N GLY A 123 12.17 -22.93 19.53
CA GLY A 123 13.42 -22.28 19.09
C GLY A 123 14.01 -22.82 17.78
N LYS A 124 13.35 -23.78 17.12
CA LYS A 124 13.79 -24.32 15.82
C LYS A 124 12.93 -23.76 14.71
N LYS A 125 13.57 -23.33 13.62
CA LYS A 125 12.88 -22.95 12.38
C LYS A 125 12.13 -24.14 11.79
N VAL A 126 10.82 -24.00 11.61
CA VAL A 126 9.95 -25.05 11.03
C VAL A 126 9.38 -24.67 9.66
N VAL A 127 9.20 -23.38 9.40
CA VAL A 127 8.77 -22.85 8.09
C VAL A 127 9.33 -21.44 7.89
N GLY A 128 9.41 -21.00 6.66
CA GLY A 128 9.76 -19.61 6.33
C GLY A 128 9.63 -19.34 4.85
N GLY A 129 9.81 -18.09 4.47
CA GLY A 129 9.67 -17.64 3.10
C GLY A 129 10.17 -16.22 2.89
N ARG A 130 9.83 -15.68 1.72
CA ARG A 130 10.16 -14.31 1.30
C ARG A 130 8.92 -13.67 0.68
N PHE A 131 8.78 -12.37 0.86
CA PHE A 131 7.75 -11.56 0.21
C PHE A 131 8.25 -10.13 0.01
N SER A 132 7.52 -9.33 -0.75
CA SER A 132 7.85 -7.91 -0.94
C SER A 132 6.61 -7.04 -1.01
N PHE A 133 6.72 -5.81 -0.54
CA PHE A 133 5.73 -4.76 -0.76
C PHE A 133 6.22 -3.82 -1.87
N SER A 134 5.33 -3.52 -2.81
CA SER A 134 5.62 -2.66 -3.97
C SER A 134 5.78 -1.19 -3.57
N GLU A 135 6.62 -0.44 -4.29
CA GLU A 135 6.81 1.01 -4.08
C GLU A 135 5.67 1.85 -4.66
N VAL A 136 4.97 1.33 -5.67
CA VAL A 136 3.83 2.00 -6.31
C VAL A 136 2.51 1.49 -5.75
N ALA A 137 1.79 2.35 -5.04
CA ALA A 137 0.40 2.15 -4.68
C ALA A 137 -0.48 2.87 -5.71
N ASN A 138 -0.97 2.11 -6.70
CA ASN A 138 -2.07 2.47 -7.62
C ASN A 138 -1.87 3.71 -8.50
N ASP A 139 -1.30 3.53 -9.70
CA ASP A 139 -1.45 4.53 -10.78
C ASP A 139 -2.90 4.54 -11.27
N VAL A 140 -3.62 5.63 -10.97
CA VAL A 140 -4.96 5.88 -11.51
C VAL A 140 -4.81 6.49 -12.91
N ASN A 141 -4.99 5.69 -13.95
CA ASN A 141 -5.10 6.21 -15.31
C ASN A 141 -6.45 6.91 -15.47
N LEU A 142 -6.42 8.24 -15.61
CA LEU A 142 -7.60 9.05 -15.96
C LEU A 142 -8.02 8.71 -17.39
N ILE A 143 -9.11 7.96 -17.56
CA ILE A 143 -9.71 7.75 -18.88
C ILE A 143 -10.63 8.94 -19.17
N SER A 144 -10.14 9.90 -19.95
CA SER A 144 -11.02 10.89 -20.57
C SER A 144 -11.74 10.25 -21.74
N LYS A 145 -13.08 10.16 -21.69
CA LYS A 145 -13.89 9.79 -22.84
C LYS A 145 -13.83 10.95 -23.85
N GLN A 146 -13.24 10.69 -25.02
CA GLN A 146 -13.24 11.60 -26.18
C GLN A 146 -14.65 11.76 -26.76
#